data_AF-A0A8T6XCU7-F1
#
_entry.id   AF-A0A8T6XCU7-F1
#
_cell.length_a   1.000
_cell.length_b   1.000
_cell.length_c   1.000
_cell.angle_alpha   90.00
_cell.angle_beta   90.00
_cell.angle_gamma   90.00
#
_symmetry.space_group_name_H-M   'P 1'
#
loop_
_entity.id
_entity.type
_entity.pdbx_description
1 polymer ?
#
loop_
_entity_poly.entity_id
_entity_poly.type
_entity_poly.pdbx_seq_one_letter_code
_entity_poly.pdbx_strand_id
1 'polypeptide(L)'
;MAEEEYDWGVYNFNWTLWEDAEARLKELIDEFLTANDRAGELAGTIEWTTGTKLIDWVDHMVLPADSIDEFDLQILGYEEDTEAETMYGARCYRHRGSTLFPLLLRPGNLTELALRVEDVDAFCHVHQRAAEPLGDPLGPYRWVDVIKEHDHLLTAVDRRGYSGFAIGDVYDVEDYAQVLDAFRERKREFPSDEQGMVATKELVAEQLDRLGTNRMADAWFKAEWEYWVAHNQAAHFLRSKHDHVGLGWANRDHQAYRCSRQLYTHYLEIQELLGMRRREMYHAGAQAGWGAQVMEQVDLGFVVFCDVDLEEGEEDKDFASEGLEPRDELGTIGLWVALHGESMLQAGIPPPVPPGRLRQGGPGPGIEGLPVHGPILHVPVPQAVLHCGPALEAGRAQGPVPTEQGPHRP
;
A
#
# COMPACT_ATOMS: atom_id res chain seq x y z
N MET A 1 28.66 -26.33 -26.40
CA MET A 1 27.38 -25.70 -26.03
C MET A 1 27.57 -25.30 -24.59
N ALA A 2 27.86 -24.02 -24.39
CA ALA A 2 28.09 -23.48 -23.05
C ALA A 2 26.74 -23.46 -22.34
N GLU A 3 26.72 -23.91 -21.09
CA GLU A 3 25.62 -23.70 -20.16
C GLU A 3 25.43 -22.19 -20.04
N GLU A 4 24.34 -21.68 -20.60
CA GLU A 4 23.84 -20.34 -20.26
C GLU A 4 23.34 -20.43 -18.82
N GLU A 5 24.13 -19.84 -17.93
CA GLU A 5 23.78 -19.58 -16.54
C GLU A 5 22.53 -18.68 -16.56
N TYR A 6 21.37 -19.28 -16.31
CA TYR A 6 20.11 -18.54 -16.14
C TYR A 6 20.26 -17.67 -14.89
N ASP A 7 20.32 -16.36 -15.10
CA ASP A 7 20.24 -15.36 -14.03
C ASP A 7 18.83 -15.45 -13.43
N TRP A 8 18.72 -16.02 -12.23
CA TRP A 8 17.46 -16.41 -11.58
C TRP A 8 16.55 -15.24 -11.19
N GLY A 9 16.83 -14.00 -11.62
CA GLY A 9 15.92 -12.87 -11.45
C GLY A 9 15.60 -12.48 -10.00
N VAL A 10 16.15 -13.20 -9.01
CA VAL A 10 16.21 -12.76 -7.63
C VAL A 10 17.36 -11.77 -7.56
N TYR A 11 17.04 -10.48 -7.71
CA TYR A 11 17.99 -9.43 -7.37
C TYR A 11 18.55 -9.74 -5.98
N ASN A 12 19.87 -9.75 -5.84
CA ASN A 12 20.52 -9.89 -4.55
C ASN A 12 20.25 -8.59 -3.77
N PHE A 13 19.02 -8.45 -3.28
CA PHE A 13 18.47 -7.21 -2.76
C PHE A 13 19.11 -6.93 -1.41
N ASN A 14 19.90 -5.87 -1.34
CA ASN A 14 20.58 -5.48 -0.13
C ASN A 14 19.70 -4.52 0.69
N TRP A 15 19.23 -4.98 1.84
CA TRP A 15 18.54 -4.18 2.85
C TRP A 15 19.48 -3.18 3.52
N THR A 16 19.92 -2.18 2.76
CA THR A 16 20.71 -1.07 3.30
C THR A 16 19.76 -0.08 3.95
N LEU A 17 19.98 0.20 5.23
CA LEU A 17 19.32 1.30 5.91
C LEU A 17 20.01 2.61 5.51
N TRP A 18 19.21 3.64 5.25
CA TRP A 18 19.67 4.95 4.83
C TRP A 18 19.36 6.00 5.90
N GLU A 19 19.88 5.76 7.11
CA GLU A 19 19.55 6.55 8.31
C GLU A 19 19.91 8.04 8.14
N ASP A 20 21.08 8.33 7.55
CA ASP A 20 21.52 9.71 7.30
C ASP A 20 20.61 10.43 6.31
N ALA A 21 20.14 9.73 5.26
CA ALA A 21 19.20 10.28 4.30
C ALA A 21 17.84 10.53 4.95
N GLU A 22 17.31 9.58 5.71
CA GLU A 22 16.06 9.72 6.44
C GLU A 22 16.13 10.87 7.46
N ALA A 23 17.24 11.00 8.20
CA ALA A 23 17.47 12.10 9.12
C ALA A 23 17.48 13.45 8.39
N ARG A 24 18.16 13.55 7.26
CA ARG A 24 18.19 14.79 6.47
C ARG A 24 16.82 15.19 5.94
N LEU A 25 16.01 14.24 5.48
CA LEU A 25 14.64 14.53 5.04
C LEU A 25 13.75 15.03 6.18
N LYS A 26 13.90 14.47 7.39
CA LYS A 26 13.18 14.95 8.58
C LYS A 26 13.57 16.39 8.91
N GLU A 27 14.87 16.71 8.88
CA GLU A 27 15.35 18.08 9.08
C GLU A 27 14.75 19.06 8.06
N LEU A 28 14.74 18.69 6.77
CA LEU A 28 14.15 19.52 5.72
C LEU A 28 12.64 19.77 5.94
N ILE A 29 11.90 18.75 6.38
CA ILE A 29 10.48 18.89 6.72
C ILE A 29 10.32 19.80 7.96
N ASP A 30 11.12 19.61 8.99
CA ASP A 30 11.05 20.43 10.22
C ASP A 30 11.39 21.91 9.93
N GLU A 31 12.40 22.16 9.08
CA GLU A 31 12.75 23.48 8.58
C GLU A 31 11.56 24.11 7.82
N PHE A 32 10.92 23.35 6.93
CA PHE A 32 9.74 23.81 6.19
C PHE A 32 8.56 24.16 7.12
N LEU A 33 8.23 23.28 8.08
CA LEU A 33 7.11 23.50 9.00
C LEU A 33 7.37 24.66 9.96
N THR A 34 8.63 24.91 10.32
CA THR A 34 9.03 26.10 11.10
C THR A 34 8.83 27.40 10.32
N ALA A 35 8.96 27.35 8.99
CA ALA A 35 8.78 28.51 8.11
C ALA A 35 7.35 28.69 7.59
N ASN A 36 6.46 27.72 7.86
CA ASN A 36 5.07 27.69 7.43
C ASN A 36 4.17 27.15 8.55
N ASP A 37 3.74 28.05 9.44
CA ASP A 37 3.02 27.72 10.68
C ASP A 37 1.73 26.95 10.37
N ARG A 38 1.02 27.37 9.32
CA ARG A 38 -0.24 26.75 8.88
C ARG A 38 -0.03 25.34 8.33
N ALA A 39 1.08 25.06 7.67
CA ALA A 39 1.44 23.69 7.31
C ALA A 39 1.75 22.85 8.56
N GLY A 40 2.40 23.44 9.57
CA GLY A 40 2.61 22.82 10.88
C GLY A 40 1.30 22.44 11.59
N GLU A 41 0.30 23.31 11.58
CA GLU A 41 -1.04 23.02 12.12
C GLU A 41 -1.73 21.85 11.40
N LEU A 42 -1.64 21.81 10.06
CA LEU A 42 -2.16 20.70 9.28
C LEU A 42 -1.41 19.39 9.60
N ALA A 43 -0.09 19.43 9.72
CA ALA A 43 0.72 18.27 10.10
C ALA A 43 0.29 17.68 11.46
N GLY A 44 0.07 18.54 12.46
CA GLY A 44 -0.46 18.12 13.76
C GLY A 44 -1.88 17.54 13.68
N THR A 45 -2.71 18.07 12.78
CA THR A 45 -4.07 17.54 12.54
C THR A 45 -4.05 16.16 11.89
N ILE A 46 -3.14 15.95 10.92
CA ILE A 46 -2.91 14.65 10.29
C ILE A 46 -2.49 13.64 11.37
N GLU A 47 -1.42 13.93 12.12
CA GLU A 47 -0.92 13.02 13.16
C GLU A 47 -1.98 12.67 14.20
N TRP A 48 -2.74 13.65 14.66
CA TRP A 48 -3.81 13.42 15.64
C TRP A 48 -4.93 12.54 15.09
N THR A 49 -5.34 12.77 13.84
CA THR A 49 -6.53 12.13 13.26
C THR A 49 -6.22 10.72 12.75
N THR A 50 -5.12 10.57 12.02
CA THR A 50 -4.75 9.33 11.33
C THR A 50 -3.82 8.46 12.17
N GLY A 51 -3.03 9.05 13.07
CA GLY A 51 -1.94 8.37 13.77
C GLY A 51 -0.67 8.19 12.92
N THR A 52 -0.59 8.85 11.77
CA THR A 52 0.58 8.83 10.86
C THR A 52 1.24 10.21 10.81
N LYS A 53 2.55 10.25 10.57
CA LYS A 53 3.32 11.50 10.50
C LYS A 53 3.19 12.13 9.12
N LEU A 54 3.42 13.43 9.03
CA LEU A 54 3.42 14.15 7.74
C LEU A 54 4.37 13.52 6.71
N ILE A 55 5.56 13.09 7.15
CA ILE A 55 6.57 12.47 6.30
C ILE A 55 6.04 11.22 5.56
N ASP A 56 5.10 10.50 6.16
CA ASP A 56 4.50 9.30 5.56
C ASP A 56 3.55 9.65 4.39
N TRP A 57 3.24 10.93 4.19
CA TRP A 57 2.37 11.44 3.13
C TRP A 57 3.11 12.33 2.13
N VAL A 58 4.42 12.51 2.26
CA VAL A 58 5.17 13.36 1.33
C VAL A 58 5.33 12.63 0.00
N ASP A 59 4.86 13.26 -1.08
CA ASP A 59 5.08 12.76 -2.43
C ASP A 59 6.49 13.10 -2.92
N HIS A 60 6.88 14.36 -2.75
CA HIS A 60 8.19 14.89 -3.06
C HIS A 60 8.40 16.25 -2.37
N MET A 61 9.64 16.74 -2.40
CA MET A 61 9.97 18.09 -1.95
C MET A 61 10.75 18.82 -3.05
N VAL A 62 10.38 20.07 -3.32
CA VAL A 62 11.12 20.96 -4.21
C VAL A 62 11.95 21.91 -3.37
N LEU A 63 13.23 22.02 -3.68
CA LEU A 63 14.18 22.87 -3.01
C LEU A 63 14.77 23.90 -4.00
N PRO A 64 15.18 25.08 -3.53
CA PRO A 64 16.05 25.97 -4.30
C PRO A 64 17.29 25.22 -4.82
N ALA A 65 17.67 25.43 -6.07
CA ALA A 65 18.76 24.68 -6.69
C ALA A 65 20.10 24.77 -5.93
N ASP A 66 20.32 25.86 -5.20
CA ASP A 66 21.55 26.12 -4.44
C ASP A 66 21.44 25.78 -2.94
N SER A 67 20.32 25.18 -2.48
CA SER A 67 20.12 24.91 -1.04
C SER A 67 20.76 23.60 -0.56
N ILE A 68 21.12 22.71 -1.47
CA ILE A 68 21.82 21.46 -1.16
C ILE A 68 22.79 21.13 -2.29
N ASP A 69 24.01 20.70 -1.93
CA ASP A 69 25.01 20.33 -2.91
C ASP A 69 24.68 18.96 -3.54
N GLU A 70 24.95 18.82 -4.83
CA GLU A 70 24.72 17.57 -5.54
C GLU A 70 25.59 16.42 -5.00
N PHE A 71 26.79 16.71 -4.52
CA PHE A 71 27.67 15.73 -3.88
C PHE A 71 27.08 15.23 -2.55
N ASP A 72 26.44 16.11 -1.78
CA ASP A 72 25.75 15.72 -0.54
C ASP A 72 24.58 14.78 -0.85
N LEU A 73 23.80 15.07 -1.90
CA LEU A 73 22.74 14.18 -2.37
C LEU A 73 23.28 12.79 -2.74
N GLN A 74 24.39 12.73 -3.48
CA GLN A 74 25.03 11.48 -3.85
C GLN A 74 25.53 10.68 -2.62
N ILE A 75 26.08 11.35 -1.61
CA ILE A 75 26.46 10.70 -0.34
C ILE A 75 25.23 10.09 0.35
N LEU A 76 24.09 10.77 0.28
CA LEU A 76 22.81 10.31 0.84
C LEU A 76 22.12 9.24 -0.02
N GLY A 77 22.74 8.77 -1.11
CA GLY A 77 22.19 7.73 -1.98
C GLY A 77 21.19 8.22 -3.02
N TYR A 78 21.06 9.54 -3.19
CA TYR A 78 20.25 10.13 -4.26
C TYR A 78 21.01 10.20 -5.57
N GLU A 79 20.33 9.83 -6.64
CA GLU A 79 20.82 9.88 -8.02
C GLU A 79 19.92 10.79 -8.85
N GLU A 80 20.51 11.55 -9.77
CA GLU A 80 19.72 12.35 -10.71
C GLU A 80 18.93 11.42 -11.65
N ASP A 81 17.63 11.65 -11.73
CA ASP A 81 16.73 11.00 -12.67
C ASP A 81 16.53 11.92 -13.89
N THR A 82 17.41 11.77 -14.87
CA THR A 82 17.42 12.57 -16.09
C THR A 82 16.24 12.29 -17.03
N GLU A 83 15.51 11.20 -16.80
CA GLU A 83 14.34 10.81 -17.59
C GLU A 83 13.03 11.34 -17.00
N ALA A 84 13.04 11.81 -15.75
CA ALA A 84 11.86 12.37 -15.12
C ALA A 84 11.43 13.67 -15.81
N GLU A 85 10.19 13.70 -16.29
CA GLU A 85 9.57 14.94 -16.74
C GLU A 85 9.35 15.87 -15.54
N THR A 86 9.78 17.12 -15.60
CA THR A 86 9.64 18.08 -14.49
C THR A 86 9.10 19.42 -14.96
N MET A 87 8.47 20.16 -14.06
CA MET A 87 8.07 21.54 -14.32
C MET A 87 9.19 22.54 -14.00
N TYR A 88 9.16 23.69 -14.68
CA TYR A 88 9.96 24.87 -14.33
C TYR A 88 11.49 24.63 -14.31
N GLY A 89 11.98 23.67 -15.09
CA GLY A 89 13.41 23.36 -15.18
C GLY A 89 13.99 22.73 -13.93
N ALA A 90 13.18 22.06 -13.11
CA ALA A 90 13.66 21.35 -11.94
C ALA A 90 14.45 20.08 -12.33
N ARG A 91 15.50 19.75 -11.58
CA ARG A 91 16.23 18.48 -11.70
C ARG A 91 15.71 17.52 -10.64
N CYS A 92 15.32 16.31 -11.03
CA CYS A 92 14.78 15.31 -10.12
C CYS A 92 15.91 14.42 -9.58
N TYR A 93 15.91 14.17 -8.28
CA TYR A 93 16.81 13.23 -7.62
C TYR A 93 15.99 12.18 -6.89
N ARG A 94 16.31 10.91 -7.12
CA ARG A 94 15.65 9.77 -6.49
C ARG A 94 16.62 8.91 -5.72
N HIS A 95 16.14 8.32 -4.64
CA HIS A 95 16.89 7.33 -3.90
C HIS A 95 16.54 5.92 -4.40
N ARG A 96 17.28 5.37 -5.38
CA ARG A 96 16.93 4.07 -6.00
C ARG A 96 17.03 2.86 -5.06
N GLY A 97 17.76 2.98 -3.95
CA GLY A 97 17.89 1.92 -2.95
C GLY A 97 16.87 1.95 -1.80
N SER A 98 15.84 2.81 -1.86
CA SER A 98 14.87 3.01 -0.77
C SER A 98 13.54 3.57 -1.28
N THR A 99 12.53 3.63 -0.42
CA THR A 99 11.22 4.25 -0.68
C THR A 99 11.16 5.73 -0.27
N LEU A 100 12.31 6.36 0.00
CA LEU A 100 12.40 7.78 0.34
C LEU A 100 11.87 8.66 -0.80
N PHE A 101 11.15 9.73 -0.46
CA PHE A 101 10.51 10.59 -1.45
C PHE A 101 11.55 11.38 -2.28
N PRO A 102 11.27 11.66 -3.57
CA PRO A 102 12.20 12.40 -4.43
C PRO A 102 12.43 13.86 -4.01
N LEU A 103 13.63 14.36 -4.30
CA LEU A 103 13.99 15.77 -4.14
C LEU A 103 14.12 16.42 -5.52
N LEU A 104 13.48 17.58 -5.70
CA LEU A 104 13.56 18.35 -6.94
C LEU A 104 14.33 19.64 -6.70
N LEU A 105 15.43 19.85 -7.42
CA LEU A 105 16.21 21.09 -7.35
C LEU A 105 15.74 22.05 -8.44
N ARG A 106 15.13 23.18 -8.06
CA ARG A 106 14.51 24.13 -8.98
C ARG A 106 15.20 25.51 -8.90
N PRO A 107 15.48 26.18 -10.03
CA PRO A 107 15.94 27.58 -10.01
C PRO A 107 14.95 28.51 -9.28
N GLY A 108 15.48 29.40 -8.45
CA GLY A 108 14.68 30.33 -7.64
C GLY A 108 14.85 30.10 -6.14
N ASN A 109 13.90 30.59 -5.35
CA ASN A 109 13.94 30.57 -3.88
C ASN A 109 12.79 29.77 -3.24
N LEU A 110 11.91 29.17 -4.05
CA LEU A 110 10.70 28.50 -3.56
C LEU A 110 11.00 27.08 -3.07
N THR A 111 10.75 26.87 -1.78
CA THR A 111 10.67 25.55 -1.16
C THR A 111 9.22 25.05 -1.22
N GLU A 112 9.02 23.85 -1.75
CA GLU A 112 7.69 23.23 -1.87
C GLU A 112 7.68 21.88 -1.18
N LEU A 113 6.65 21.61 -0.38
CA LEU A 113 6.39 20.29 0.18
C LEU A 113 5.07 19.77 -0.40
N ALA A 114 5.14 18.71 -1.20
CA ALA A 114 3.96 18.14 -1.84
C ALA A 114 3.43 16.96 -1.04
N LEU A 115 2.16 17.04 -0.62
CA LEU A 115 1.44 15.94 0.00
C LEU A 115 0.80 15.06 -1.05
N ARG A 116 1.03 13.75 -0.95
CA ARG A 116 0.31 12.75 -1.72
C ARG A 116 -1.10 12.61 -1.18
N VAL A 117 -2.07 12.76 -2.06
CA VAL A 117 -3.50 12.54 -1.77
C VAL A 117 -4.08 11.59 -2.81
N GLU A 118 -5.15 10.88 -2.46
CA GLU A 118 -5.78 9.92 -3.38
C GLU A 118 -6.59 10.62 -4.48
N ASP A 119 -7.19 11.75 -4.10
CA ASP A 119 -8.04 12.56 -4.95
C ASP A 119 -7.91 14.03 -4.54
N VAL A 120 -7.36 14.85 -5.44
CA VAL A 120 -7.14 16.28 -5.19
C VAL A 120 -8.46 17.03 -5.03
N ASP A 121 -9.54 16.64 -5.71
CA ASP A 121 -10.84 17.32 -5.57
C ASP A 121 -11.46 17.03 -4.20
N ALA A 122 -11.35 15.79 -3.72
CA ALA A 122 -11.78 15.43 -2.37
C ALA A 122 -10.97 16.19 -1.30
N PHE A 123 -9.65 16.29 -1.48
CA PHE A 123 -8.79 17.07 -0.60
C PHE A 123 -9.18 18.55 -0.59
N CYS A 124 -9.35 19.17 -1.78
CA CYS A 124 -9.80 20.55 -1.91
C CYS A 124 -11.15 20.79 -1.24
N HIS A 125 -12.08 19.85 -1.35
CA HIS A 125 -13.38 19.93 -0.69
C HIS A 125 -13.26 19.97 0.84
N VAL A 126 -12.48 19.05 1.42
CA VAL A 126 -12.25 18.97 2.88
C VAL A 126 -11.61 20.26 3.41
N HIS A 127 -10.64 20.80 2.68
CA HIS A 127 -9.90 22.00 3.08
C HIS A 127 -10.52 23.32 2.58
N GLN A 128 -11.72 23.27 2.00
CA GLN A 128 -12.46 24.41 1.46
C GLN A 128 -11.61 25.30 0.53
N ARG A 129 -10.79 24.66 -0.31
CA ARG A 129 -9.91 25.35 -1.26
C ARG A 129 -10.70 25.80 -2.48
N ALA A 130 -10.52 27.06 -2.85
CA ALA A 130 -11.14 27.66 -4.03
C ALA A 130 -10.26 27.55 -5.29
N ALA A 131 -8.99 27.17 -5.14
CA ALA A 131 -8.08 26.99 -6.27
C ALA A 131 -8.50 25.76 -7.09
N GLU A 132 -8.54 25.93 -8.40
CA GLU A 132 -8.78 24.84 -9.34
C GLU A 132 -7.50 24.01 -9.47
N PRO A 133 -7.55 22.68 -9.25
CA PRO A 133 -6.40 21.82 -9.47
C PRO A 133 -5.89 21.92 -10.90
N LEU A 134 -4.56 21.95 -11.05
CA LEU A 134 -3.92 21.81 -12.36
C LEU A 134 -3.86 20.33 -12.76
N GLY A 135 -4.00 20.06 -14.05
CA GLY A 135 -4.08 18.71 -14.62
C GLY A 135 -5.52 18.21 -14.76
N ASP A 136 -5.74 17.35 -15.75
CA ASP A 136 -7.08 16.86 -16.07
C ASP A 136 -7.61 15.91 -14.98
N PRO A 137 -8.93 15.92 -14.68
CA PRO A 137 -9.55 14.90 -13.86
C PRO A 137 -9.23 13.49 -14.37
N LEU A 138 -8.86 12.58 -13.47
CA LEU A 138 -8.35 11.22 -13.77
C LEU A 138 -7.05 11.18 -14.59
N GLY A 139 -6.43 12.33 -14.82
CA GLY A 139 -5.11 12.43 -15.42
C GLY A 139 -4.03 11.76 -14.55
N PRO A 140 -2.86 11.52 -15.16
CA PRO A 140 -1.72 10.86 -14.51
C PRO A 140 -1.16 11.64 -13.33
N TYR A 141 -1.23 12.97 -13.37
CA TYR A 141 -0.70 13.85 -12.34
C TYR A 141 -1.56 15.10 -12.22
N ARG A 142 -2.03 15.37 -11.00
CA ARG A 142 -2.74 16.60 -10.67
C ARG A 142 -2.08 17.26 -9.48
N TRP A 143 -2.19 18.57 -9.42
CA TRP A 143 -1.49 19.39 -8.45
C TRP A 143 -2.35 20.57 -8.04
N VAL A 144 -2.35 20.92 -6.75
CA VAL A 144 -3.02 22.13 -6.25
C VAL A 144 -2.21 22.80 -5.15
N ASP A 145 -2.25 24.13 -5.10
CA ASP A 145 -1.69 24.90 -4.00
C ASP A 145 -2.60 24.80 -2.77
N VAL A 146 -2.00 24.59 -1.59
CA VAL A 146 -2.75 24.42 -0.35
C VAL A 146 -2.49 25.60 0.58
N ILE A 147 -1.24 25.83 0.95
CA ILE A 147 -0.84 26.89 1.88
C ILE A 147 0.47 27.50 1.40
N LYS A 148 0.48 28.81 1.16
CA LYS A 148 1.72 29.55 0.86
C LYS A 148 2.01 30.57 1.94
N GLU A 149 3.20 30.48 2.53
CA GLU A 149 3.75 31.46 3.47
C GLU A 149 5.17 31.82 3.03
N HIS A 150 5.40 33.08 2.69
CA HIS A 150 6.66 33.54 2.11
C HIS A 150 7.05 32.70 0.87
N ASP A 151 8.24 32.12 0.89
CA ASP A 151 8.80 31.24 -0.15
C ASP A 151 8.60 29.75 0.18
N HIS A 152 7.64 29.41 1.06
CA HIS A 152 7.31 28.04 1.43
C HIS A 152 5.89 27.71 0.99
N LEU A 153 5.75 26.72 0.10
CA LEU A 153 4.48 26.31 -0.49
C LEU A 153 4.18 24.86 -0.13
N LEU A 154 3.07 24.63 0.56
CA LEU A 154 2.49 23.31 0.73
C LEU A 154 1.53 23.05 -0.43
N THR A 155 1.69 21.92 -1.10
CA THR A 155 0.85 21.47 -2.22
C THR A 155 0.24 20.11 -1.94
N ALA A 156 -0.81 19.77 -2.68
CA ALA A 156 -1.39 18.43 -2.70
C ALA A 156 -1.36 17.90 -4.13
N VAL A 157 -0.99 16.63 -4.27
CA VAL A 157 -0.85 15.95 -5.55
C VAL A 157 -1.52 14.59 -5.52
N ASP A 158 -2.22 14.24 -6.59
CA ASP A 158 -2.61 12.86 -6.84
C ASP A 158 -1.89 12.34 -8.09
N ARG A 159 -1.57 11.04 -8.05
CA ARG A 159 -0.86 10.33 -9.10
C ARG A 159 -1.66 9.11 -9.49
N ARG A 160 -1.74 8.85 -10.79
CA ARG A 160 -2.38 7.67 -11.35
C ARG A 160 -1.47 7.08 -12.39
N GLY A 161 -0.59 6.15 -12.01
CA GLY A 161 0.28 5.46 -12.97
C GLY A 161 1.40 6.31 -13.56
N TYR A 162 1.90 7.32 -12.84
CA TYR A 162 2.88 8.27 -13.39
C TYR A 162 3.95 8.68 -12.37
N SER A 163 5.20 8.50 -12.78
CA SER A 163 6.38 8.77 -11.97
C SER A 163 6.95 10.18 -12.19
N GLY A 164 6.61 10.90 -13.27
CA GLY A 164 7.09 12.26 -13.55
C GLY A 164 6.45 13.36 -12.68
N PHE A 165 6.92 14.59 -12.80
CA PHE A 165 6.48 15.76 -12.01
C PHE A 165 5.96 16.89 -12.89
N ALA A 166 5.81 16.66 -14.19
CA ALA A 166 5.21 17.60 -15.13
C ALA A 166 3.73 17.29 -15.36
N ILE A 167 2.94 18.36 -15.52
CA ILE A 167 1.59 18.27 -16.06
C ILE A 167 1.71 18.31 -17.58
N GLY A 168 1.47 17.16 -18.21
CA GLY A 168 1.46 17.01 -19.66
C GLY A 168 0.04 16.95 -20.23
N ASP A 169 -0.05 16.90 -21.55
CA ASP A 169 -1.30 16.62 -22.24
C ASP A 169 -1.77 15.20 -21.92
N VAL A 170 -3.06 15.04 -21.60
CA VAL A 170 -3.64 13.74 -21.25
C VAL A 170 -4.56 13.25 -22.37
N TYR A 171 -4.39 12.00 -22.77
CA TYR A 171 -5.16 11.39 -23.86
C TYR A 171 -5.94 10.13 -23.43
N ASP A 172 -5.65 9.59 -22.24
CA ASP A 172 -6.14 8.28 -21.80
C ASP A 172 -7.19 8.33 -20.68
N VAL A 173 -7.75 9.52 -20.39
CA VAL A 173 -8.72 9.71 -19.28
C VAL A 173 -9.94 8.78 -19.41
N GLU A 174 -10.50 8.69 -20.61
CA GLU A 174 -11.66 7.84 -20.88
C GLU A 174 -11.31 6.35 -20.75
N ASP A 175 -10.17 5.93 -21.29
CA ASP A 175 -9.68 4.56 -21.16
C ASP A 175 -9.41 4.21 -19.69
N TYR A 176 -8.85 5.15 -18.91
CA TYR A 176 -8.57 4.95 -17.49
C TYR A 176 -9.86 4.72 -16.70
N ALA A 177 -10.88 5.55 -16.94
CA ALA A 177 -12.18 5.38 -16.31
C ALA A 177 -12.80 4.02 -16.65
N GLN A 178 -12.79 3.62 -17.93
CA GLN A 178 -13.37 2.35 -18.37
C GLN A 178 -12.64 1.12 -17.82
N VAL A 179 -11.31 1.15 -17.76
CA VAL A 179 -10.51 0.06 -17.17
C VAL A 179 -10.74 -0.03 -15.67
N LEU A 180 -10.75 1.10 -14.97
CA LEU A 180 -11.04 1.14 -13.54
C LEU A 180 -12.42 0.56 -13.24
N ASP A 181 -13.44 0.90 -14.03
CA ASP A 181 -14.79 0.34 -13.89
C ASP A 181 -14.81 -1.16 -14.21
N ALA A 182 -14.08 -1.62 -15.24
CA ALA A 182 -13.95 -3.06 -15.52
C ALA A 182 -13.33 -3.84 -14.35
N PHE A 183 -12.34 -3.28 -13.67
CA PHE A 183 -11.74 -3.89 -12.47
C PHE A 183 -12.65 -3.84 -11.25
N ARG A 184 -13.42 -2.76 -11.05
CA ARG A 184 -14.43 -2.67 -9.98
C ARG A 184 -15.53 -3.70 -10.14
N GLU A 185 -15.99 -3.90 -11.38
CA GLU A 185 -17.11 -4.77 -11.72
C GLU A 185 -16.69 -6.22 -11.96
N ARG A 186 -15.40 -6.54 -11.89
CA ARG A 186 -14.90 -7.88 -12.19
C ARG A 186 -15.57 -8.91 -11.29
N LYS A 187 -15.94 -10.03 -11.91
CA LYS A 187 -16.47 -11.18 -11.18
C LYS A 187 -15.40 -11.72 -10.24
N ARG A 188 -15.78 -12.03 -8.99
CA ARG A 188 -14.90 -12.57 -7.95
C ARG A 188 -15.34 -13.94 -7.42
N GLU A 189 -16.58 -14.34 -7.68
CA GLU A 189 -17.10 -15.65 -7.29
C GLU A 189 -17.22 -16.56 -8.52
N PHE A 190 -16.53 -17.70 -8.51
CA PHE A 190 -16.53 -18.65 -9.61
C PHE A 190 -16.83 -20.08 -9.10
N PRO A 191 -17.21 -21.01 -10.00
CA PRO A 191 -17.36 -22.42 -9.64
C PRO A 191 -16.09 -23.05 -9.05
N SER A 192 -14.92 -22.56 -9.45
CA SER A 192 -13.63 -22.85 -8.80
C SER A 192 -12.76 -21.59 -8.77
N ASP A 193 -11.88 -21.49 -7.79
CA ASP A 193 -10.95 -20.37 -7.66
C ASP A 193 -9.96 -20.32 -8.83
N GLU A 194 -9.52 -21.47 -9.35
CA GLU A 194 -8.70 -21.56 -10.57
C GLU A 194 -9.36 -20.87 -11.78
N GLN A 195 -10.68 -21.08 -11.99
CA GLN A 195 -11.41 -20.38 -13.05
C GLN A 195 -11.43 -18.87 -12.83
N GLY A 196 -11.52 -18.44 -11.56
CA GLY A 196 -11.46 -17.03 -11.20
C GLY A 196 -10.10 -16.41 -11.48
N MET A 197 -9.01 -17.13 -11.17
CA MET A 197 -7.65 -16.68 -11.46
C MET A 197 -7.39 -16.54 -12.96
N VAL A 198 -7.80 -17.53 -13.76
CA VAL A 198 -7.69 -17.47 -15.23
C VAL A 198 -8.48 -16.29 -15.79
N ALA A 199 -9.75 -16.12 -15.39
CA ALA A 199 -10.57 -15.00 -15.85
C ALA A 199 -9.99 -13.64 -15.42
N THR A 200 -9.39 -13.55 -14.23
CA THR A 200 -8.73 -12.33 -13.75
C THR A 200 -7.48 -12.02 -14.58
N LYS A 201 -6.65 -13.02 -14.86
CA LYS A 201 -5.46 -12.88 -15.71
C LYS A 201 -5.83 -12.42 -17.12
N GLU A 202 -6.86 -13.03 -17.72
CA GLU A 202 -7.37 -12.63 -19.04
C GLU A 202 -7.87 -11.18 -19.04
N LEU A 203 -8.61 -10.77 -18.01
CA LEU A 203 -9.08 -9.40 -17.87
C LEU A 203 -7.91 -8.40 -17.78
N VAL A 204 -6.89 -8.68 -16.96
CA VAL A 204 -5.70 -7.82 -16.84
C VAL A 204 -4.95 -7.74 -18.18
N ALA A 205 -4.75 -8.87 -18.84
CA ALA A 205 -4.07 -8.90 -20.14
C ALA A 205 -4.83 -8.10 -21.22
N GLU A 206 -6.17 -8.14 -21.22
CA GLU A 206 -7.00 -7.36 -22.16
C GLU A 206 -6.85 -5.84 -21.96
N GLN A 207 -6.69 -5.38 -20.71
CA GLN A 207 -6.59 -3.94 -20.44
C GLN A 207 -5.18 -3.37 -20.66
N LEU A 208 -4.14 -4.21 -20.68
CA LEU A 208 -2.74 -3.78 -20.81
C LEU A 208 -2.51 -2.95 -22.07
N ASP A 209 -3.05 -3.37 -23.21
CA ASP A 209 -2.86 -2.68 -24.50
C ASP A 209 -3.53 -1.29 -24.55
N ARG A 210 -4.47 -1.01 -23.63
CA ARG A 210 -5.25 0.24 -23.62
C ARG A 210 -4.58 1.37 -22.86
N LEU A 211 -3.99 1.06 -21.70
CA LEU A 211 -3.46 2.06 -20.76
C LEU A 211 -1.94 2.03 -20.59
N GLY A 212 -1.30 0.95 -21.04
CA GLY A 212 0.05 0.63 -20.61
C GLY A 212 0.09 0.22 -19.13
N THR A 213 1.24 -0.32 -18.75
CA THR A 213 1.40 -1.05 -17.49
C THR A 213 1.14 -0.21 -16.24
N ASN A 214 1.71 1.01 -16.15
CA ASN A 214 1.67 1.80 -14.92
C ASN A 214 0.27 2.34 -14.61
N ARG A 215 -0.44 2.81 -15.65
CA ARG A 215 -1.83 3.30 -15.55
C ARG A 215 -2.79 2.17 -15.21
N MET A 216 -2.61 1.00 -15.83
CA MET A 216 -3.38 -0.20 -15.52
C MET A 216 -3.15 -0.66 -14.08
N ALA A 217 -1.89 -0.71 -13.63
CA ALA A 217 -1.56 -1.11 -12.26
C ALA A 217 -2.19 -0.20 -11.21
N ASP A 218 -2.15 1.12 -11.42
CA ASP A 218 -2.83 2.07 -10.54
C ASP A 218 -4.34 1.83 -10.48
N ALA A 219 -4.99 1.65 -11.65
CA ALA A 219 -6.42 1.36 -11.71
C ALA A 219 -6.78 0.04 -11.01
N TRP A 220 -5.95 -1.00 -11.20
CA TRP A 220 -6.10 -2.30 -10.53
C TRP A 220 -6.09 -2.13 -9.01
N PHE A 221 -5.01 -1.58 -8.46
CA PHE A 221 -4.89 -1.49 -7.00
C PHE A 221 -5.96 -0.57 -6.40
N LYS A 222 -6.34 0.51 -7.12
CA LYS A 222 -7.47 1.35 -6.74
C LYS A 222 -8.76 0.55 -6.60
N ALA A 223 -9.12 -0.25 -7.61
CA ALA A 223 -10.31 -1.09 -7.56
C ALA A 223 -10.26 -2.13 -6.43
N GLU A 224 -9.09 -2.74 -6.19
CA GLU A 224 -8.93 -3.72 -5.11
C GLU A 224 -9.11 -3.11 -3.71
N TRP A 225 -8.60 -1.90 -3.49
CA TRP A 225 -8.83 -1.19 -2.23
C TRP A 225 -10.29 -0.82 -2.04
N GLU A 226 -10.94 -0.30 -3.07
CA GLU A 226 -12.36 0.06 -3.00
C GLU A 226 -13.21 -1.17 -2.67
N TYR A 227 -12.91 -2.31 -3.29
CA TYR A 227 -13.54 -3.58 -2.97
C TYR A 227 -13.30 -3.98 -1.51
N TRP A 228 -12.05 -3.98 -1.04
CA TRP A 228 -11.76 -4.36 0.34
C TRP A 228 -12.42 -3.44 1.36
N VAL A 229 -12.35 -2.12 1.13
CA VAL A 229 -12.99 -1.12 2.00
C VAL A 229 -14.47 -1.42 2.14
N ALA A 230 -15.18 -1.65 1.02
CA ALA A 230 -16.61 -1.93 1.00
C ALA A 230 -17.03 -3.19 1.80
N HIS A 231 -16.11 -4.14 2.02
CA HIS A 231 -16.39 -5.43 2.66
C HIS A 231 -15.78 -5.54 4.07
N ASN A 232 -15.11 -4.51 4.56
CA ASN A 232 -14.39 -4.58 5.84
C ASN A 232 -14.68 -3.35 6.72
N GLN A 233 -15.28 -3.60 7.90
CA GLN A 233 -15.63 -2.50 8.82
C GLN A 233 -14.41 -1.79 9.41
N ALA A 234 -13.32 -2.51 9.66
CA ALA A 234 -12.08 -1.91 10.14
C ALA A 234 -11.43 -1.03 9.05
N ALA A 235 -11.51 -1.48 7.79
CA ALA A 235 -11.13 -0.69 6.62
C ALA A 235 -11.87 0.63 6.56
N HIS A 236 -13.20 0.56 6.60
CA HIS A 236 -14.06 1.74 6.57
C HIS A 236 -13.71 2.71 7.70
N PHE A 237 -13.48 2.20 8.91
CA PHE A 237 -13.10 3.06 10.03
C PHE A 237 -11.75 3.74 9.82
N LEU A 238 -10.70 2.99 9.41
CA LEU A 238 -9.39 3.57 9.14
C LEU A 238 -9.45 4.57 8.00
N ARG A 239 -10.11 4.24 6.89
CA ARG A 239 -10.33 5.12 5.74
C ARG A 239 -11.03 6.40 6.16
N SER A 240 -12.07 6.32 6.99
CA SER A 240 -12.81 7.51 7.45
C SER A 240 -11.94 8.52 8.20
N LYS A 241 -10.89 8.07 8.90
CA LYS A 241 -9.94 8.97 9.56
C LYS A 241 -9.09 9.72 8.54
N HIS A 242 -8.65 9.04 7.49
CA HIS A 242 -7.84 9.68 6.46
C HIS A 242 -8.68 10.62 5.59
N ASP A 243 -9.92 10.22 5.27
CA ASP A 243 -10.87 11.07 4.54
C ASP A 243 -11.23 12.32 5.33
N HIS A 244 -11.26 12.26 6.67
CA HIS A 244 -11.51 13.44 7.51
C HIS A 244 -10.51 14.57 7.29
N VAL A 245 -9.29 14.25 6.85
CA VAL A 245 -8.23 15.22 6.50
C VAL A 245 -7.98 15.28 4.99
N GLY A 246 -8.84 14.65 4.17
CA GLY A 246 -8.80 14.69 2.72
C GLY A 246 -7.72 13.82 2.06
N LEU A 247 -7.03 12.97 2.82
CA LEU A 247 -5.86 12.23 2.32
C LEU A 247 -6.20 10.93 1.58
N GLY A 248 -7.31 10.29 1.95
CA GLY A 248 -7.69 8.98 1.41
C GLY A 248 -6.67 7.88 1.72
N TRP A 249 -6.40 7.00 0.74
CA TRP A 249 -5.42 5.90 0.82
C TRP A 249 -4.09 6.20 0.12
N ALA A 250 -3.68 7.46 0.05
CA ALA A 250 -2.47 7.89 -0.65
C ALA A 250 -1.14 7.39 -0.04
N ASN A 251 -1.09 7.25 1.29
CA ASN A 251 0.02 6.62 2.00
C ASN A 251 -0.13 5.10 1.93
N ARG A 252 0.22 4.57 0.76
CA ARG A 252 0.21 3.15 0.43
C ARG A 252 1.63 2.73 0.07
N ASP A 253 2.33 2.13 1.03
CA ASP A 253 3.70 1.65 0.85
C ASP A 253 3.72 0.17 0.45
N HIS A 254 2.85 -0.65 1.04
CA HIS A 254 2.74 -2.06 0.71
C HIS A 254 1.32 -2.64 0.85
N GLN A 255 1.12 -3.86 0.32
CA GLN A 255 -0.07 -4.70 0.50
C GLN A 255 0.33 -6.16 0.70
N ALA A 256 -0.51 -6.93 1.38
CA ALA A 256 -0.35 -8.37 1.52
C ALA A 256 -1.52 -9.11 0.86
N TYR A 257 -1.23 -9.87 -0.20
CA TYR A 257 -2.15 -10.84 -0.76
C TYR A 257 -1.92 -12.18 -0.06
N ARG A 258 -3.01 -12.82 0.35
CA ARG A 258 -3.00 -14.14 0.97
C ARG A 258 -3.45 -15.16 -0.07
N CYS A 259 -2.59 -16.12 -0.36
CA CYS A 259 -2.76 -17.03 -1.48
C CYS A 259 -2.76 -18.48 -1.00
N SER A 260 -3.62 -19.31 -1.57
CA SER A 260 -3.44 -20.76 -1.44
C SER A 260 -2.17 -21.22 -2.17
N ARG A 261 -1.63 -22.36 -1.74
CA ARG A 261 -0.45 -22.99 -2.37
C ARG A 261 -0.74 -23.36 -3.82
N GLN A 262 -1.94 -23.85 -4.08
CA GLN A 262 -2.38 -24.37 -5.38
C GLN A 262 -2.45 -23.30 -6.46
N LEU A 263 -2.79 -22.06 -6.08
CA LEU A 263 -2.98 -20.96 -7.02
C LEU A 263 -1.84 -19.94 -7.00
N TYR A 264 -0.77 -20.22 -6.24
CA TYR A 264 0.29 -19.26 -5.97
C TYR A 264 0.96 -18.72 -7.24
N THR A 265 1.25 -19.58 -8.22
CA THR A 265 1.86 -19.17 -9.49
C THR A 265 0.94 -18.26 -10.30
N HIS A 266 -0.38 -18.50 -10.29
CA HIS A 266 -1.34 -17.61 -10.95
C HIS A 266 -1.34 -16.21 -10.35
N TYR A 267 -1.17 -16.09 -9.03
CA TYR A 267 -1.03 -14.77 -8.39
C TYR A 267 0.17 -14.02 -8.95
N LEU A 268 1.33 -14.66 -8.97
CA LEU A 268 2.57 -14.03 -9.43
C LEU A 268 2.49 -13.65 -10.91
N GLU A 269 1.90 -14.49 -11.75
CA GLU A 269 1.68 -14.16 -13.16
C GLU A 269 0.78 -12.92 -13.35
N ILE A 270 -0.28 -12.77 -12.54
CA ILE A 270 -1.15 -11.58 -12.58
C ILE A 270 -0.36 -10.35 -12.12
N GLN A 271 0.43 -10.45 -11.06
CA GLN A 271 1.26 -9.35 -10.58
C GLN A 271 2.31 -8.94 -11.62
N GLU A 272 2.95 -9.88 -12.30
CA GLU A 272 3.89 -9.61 -13.39
C GLU A 272 3.22 -8.88 -14.57
N LEU A 273 1.98 -9.23 -14.92
CA LEU A 273 1.20 -8.49 -15.92
C LEU A 273 0.91 -7.04 -15.49
N LEU A 274 0.73 -6.80 -14.19
CA LEU A 274 0.61 -5.47 -13.60
C LEU A 274 1.97 -4.72 -13.55
N GLY A 275 3.04 -5.29 -14.10
CA GLY A 275 4.37 -4.69 -14.12
C GLY A 275 5.13 -4.82 -12.80
N MET A 276 4.64 -5.64 -11.88
CA MET A 276 5.35 -5.95 -10.65
C MET A 276 6.60 -6.78 -10.96
N ARG A 277 7.72 -6.43 -10.36
CA ARG A 277 8.98 -7.18 -10.46
C ARG A 277 9.22 -7.96 -9.18
N ARG A 278 9.69 -9.19 -9.29
CA ARG A 278 10.13 -9.97 -8.13
C ARG A 278 11.34 -9.27 -7.50
N ARG A 279 11.27 -9.01 -6.20
CA ARG A 279 12.29 -8.28 -5.45
C ARG A 279 13.08 -9.21 -4.55
N GLU A 280 12.40 -9.90 -3.62
CA GLU A 280 13.00 -10.91 -2.74
C GLU A 280 12.00 -11.99 -2.34
N MET A 281 12.51 -13.16 -1.93
CA MET A 281 11.73 -14.12 -1.16
C MET A 281 11.90 -13.80 0.34
N TYR A 282 10.78 -13.67 1.03
CA TYR A 282 10.72 -13.36 2.45
C TYR A 282 10.25 -14.58 3.24
N HIS A 283 10.94 -14.86 4.35
CA HIS A 283 10.59 -15.92 5.28
C HIS A 283 10.54 -15.35 6.69
N ALA A 284 9.40 -15.53 7.38
CA ALA A 284 9.21 -15.05 8.75
C ALA A 284 9.96 -15.88 9.81
N GLY A 285 10.90 -16.74 9.39
CA GLY A 285 11.69 -17.66 10.21
C GLY A 285 11.10 -19.08 10.26
N ALA A 286 11.93 -20.06 10.61
CA ALA A 286 11.61 -21.50 10.55
C ALA A 286 10.35 -21.92 11.34
N GLN A 287 9.90 -21.13 12.31
CA GLN A 287 8.71 -21.43 13.12
C GLN A 287 7.42 -20.75 12.62
N ALA A 288 7.52 -19.86 11.63
CA ALA A 288 6.36 -19.12 11.15
C ALA A 288 5.43 -19.98 10.27
N GLY A 289 6.00 -20.92 9.51
CA GLY A 289 5.25 -21.80 8.60
C GLY A 289 4.63 -21.10 7.39
N TRP A 290 5.13 -19.90 7.05
CA TRP A 290 4.72 -19.14 5.88
C TRP A 290 5.87 -18.26 5.37
N GLY A 291 5.79 -17.87 4.11
CA GLY A 291 6.69 -16.92 3.47
C GLY A 291 5.97 -16.12 2.41
N ALA A 292 6.70 -15.28 1.68
CA ALA A 292 6.14 -14.46 0.64
C ALA A 292 7.13 -14.24 -0.51
N GLN A 293 6.63 -14.17 -1.73
CA GLN A 293 7.33 -13.47 -2.80
C GLN A 293 7.01 -11.98 -2.65
N VAL A 294 8.01 -11.17 -2.38
CA VAL A 294 7.89 -9.71 -2.38
C VAL A 294 8.07 -9.22 -3.80
N MET A 295 7.14 -8.39 -4.26
CA MET A 295 7.14 -7.82 -5.61
C MET A 295 6.98 -6.30 -5.53
N GLU A 296 7.59 -5.58 -6.46
CA GLU A 296 7.55 -4.11 -6.48
C GLU A 296 7.12 -3.55 -7.84
N GLN A 297 6.31 -2.49 -7.80
CA GLN A 297 6.07 -1.60 -8.93
C GLN A 297 6.84 -0.29 -8.67
N VAL A 298 7.99 -0.16 -9.32
CA VAL A 298 8.95 0.92 -9.05
C VAL A 298 8.37 2.31 -9.37
N ASP A 299 7.61 2.44 -10.47
CA ASP A 299 7.05 3.71 -10.91
C ASP A 299 5.90 4.23 -10.02
N LEU A 300 5.16 3.31 -9.39
CA LEU A 300 4.12 3.60 -8.41
C LEU A 300 4.68 3.72 -6.99
N GLY A 301 5.93 3.29 -6.76
CA GLY A 301 6.54 3.21 -5.44
C GLY A 301 5.78 2.27 -4.50
N PHE A 302 5.34 1.13 -5.02
CA PHE A 302 4.38 0.24 -4.35
C PHE A 302 4.87 -1.20 -4.26
N VAL A 303 4.72 -1.83 -3.09
CA VAL A 303 5.18 -3.21 -2.82
C VAL A 303 4.01 -4.15 -2.52
N VAL A 304 4.10 -5.39 -2.99
CA VAL A 304 3.16 -6.46 -2.66
C VAL A 304 3.91 -7.64 -2.04
N PHE A 305 3.39 -8.13 -0.93
CA PHE A 305 3.74 -9.42 -0.35
C PHE A 305 2.72 -10.45 -0.84
N CYS A 306 3.16 -11.42 -1.63
CA CYS A 306 2.35 -12.57 -2.00
C CYS A 306 2.58 -13.67 -0.97
N ASP A 307 1.81 -13.66 0.11
CA ASP A 307 1.97 -14.58 1.23
C ASP A 307 1.43 -15.97 0.88
N VAL A 308 2.16 -17.01 1.30
CA VAL A 308 1.80 -18.42 1.13
C VAL A 308 2.33 -19.27 2.29
N ASP A 309 1.61 -20.34 2.65
CA ASP A 309 2.11 -21.31 3.63
C ASP A 309 3.31 -22.07 3.08
N LEU A 310 4.33 -22.28 3.92
CA LEU A 310 5.54 -23.04 3.61
C LEU A 310 5.70 -24.22 4.59
N GLU A 311 6.26 -25.31 4.10
CA GLU A 311 6.81 -26.42 4.89
C GLU A 311 8.29 -26.19 5.18
N GLU A 312 8.81 -26.92 6.18
CA GLU A 312 10.24 -26.91 6.49
C GLU A 312 11.07 -27.36 5.27
N GLY A 313 12.04 -26.52 4.89
CA GLY A 313 12.91 -26.73 3.73
C GLY A 313 12.30 -26.26 2.39
N GLU A 314 11.08 -25.72 2.37
CA GLU A 314 10.56 -25.04 1.17
C GLU A 314 11.04 -23.60 1.06
N GLU A 315 11.54 -23.02 2.16
CA GLU A 315 12.18 -21.70 2.16
C GLU A 315 13.42 -21.61 1.27
N ASP A 316 14.12 -22.73 1.06
CA ASP A 316 15.32 -22.80 0.24
C ASP A 316 15.01 -23.07 -1.26
N LYS A 317 13.72 -23.19 -1.62
CA LYS A 317 13.28 -23.48 -3.00
C LYS A 317 12.77 -22.21 -3.68
N ASP A 318 12.81 -22.18 -5.02
CA ASP A 318 12.13 -21.15 -5.81
C ASP A 318 10.62 -21.48 -5.92
N PHE A 319 9.92 -21.36 -4.80
CA PHE A 319 8.47 -21.61 -4.75
C PHE A 319 7.66 -20.57 -5.56
N ALA A 320 8.28 -19.45 -5.93
CA ALA A 320 7.67 -18.44 -6.79
C ALA A 320 7.56 -18.93 -8.24
N SER A 321 8.59 -19.59 -8.76
CA SER A 321 8.57 -20.15 -10.12
C SER A 321 8.00 -21.57 -10.18
N GLU A 322 8.34 -22.41 -9.21
CA GLU A 322 8.00 -23.83 -9.22
C GLU A 322 6.60 -24.12 -8.68
N GLY A 323 6.05 -23.19 -7.90
CA GLY A 323 4.80 -23.38 -7.17
C GLY A 323 4.99 -24.30 -5.96
N LEU A 324 3.86 -24.68 -5.35
CA LEU A 324 3.83 -25.45 -4.12
C LEU A 324 2.75 -26.53 -4.20
N GLU A 325 3.11 -27.74 -3.77
CA GLU A 325 2.15 -28.85 -3.71
C GLU A 325 1.06 -28.57 -2.65
N PRO A 326 -0.18 -29.01 -2.89
CA PRO A 326 -1.25 -28.99 -1.88
C PRO A 326 -0.83 -29.65 -0.56
N ARG A 327 -1.41 -29.19 0.55
CA ARG A 327 -1.25 -29.79 1.88
C ARG A 327 -2.59 -30.22 2.44
N ASP A 328 -2.58 -31.31 3.22
CA ASP A 328 -3.77 -31.79 3.94
C ASP A 328 -4.09 -30.92 5.17
N GLU A 329 -3.08 -30.23 5.71
CA GLU A 329 -3.21 -29.31 6.84
C GLU A 329 -3.03 -27.85 6.39
N LEU A 330 -3.87 -26.97 6.92
CA LEU A 330 -3.79 -25.54 6.65
C LEU A 330 -2.86 -24.86 7.64
N GLY A 331 -1.90 -24.08 7.13
CA GLY A 331 -1.10 -23.17 7.92
C GLY A 331 -1.85 -21.85 8.18
N THR A 332 -1.10 -20.81 8.50
CA THR A 332 -1.67 -19.49 8.82
C THR A 332 -2.38 -18.89 7.61
N ILE A 333 -1.74 -18.95 6.44
CA ILE A 333 -2.26 -18.36 5.21
C ILE A 333 -3.41 -19.20 4.66
N GLY A 334 -3.22 -20.52 4.60
CA GLY A 334 -4.25 -21.45 4.13
C GLY A 334 -5.51 -21.41 4.97
N LEU A 335 -5.38 -21.27 6.30
CA LEU A 335 -6.55 -21.09 7.17
C LEU A 335 -7.28 -19.78 6.88
N TRP A 336 -6.54 -18.69 6.65
CA TRP A 336 -7.14 -17.42 6.26
C TRP A 336 -7.90 -17.55 4.93
N VAL A 337 -7.27 -18.16 3.92
CA VAL A 337 -7.89 -18.38 2.60
C VAL A 337 -9.13 -19.27 2.72
N ALA A 338 -9.11 -20.32 3.55
CA ALA A 338 -10.27 -21.18 3.76
C ALA A 338 -11.46 -20.43 4.42
N LEU A 339 -11.20 -19.39 5.21
CA LEU A 339 -12.23 -18.60 5.90
C LEU A 339 -12.77 -17.44 5.05
N HIS A 340 -11.91 -16.84 4.22
CA HIS A 340 -12.22 -15.58 3.54
C HIS A 340 -12.27 -15.72 2.00
N GLY A 341 -11.73 -16.79 1.45
CA GLY A 341 -11.44 -16.94 0.03
C GLY A 341 -10.07 -16.37 -0.35
N GLU A 342 -9.77 -16.44 -1.64
CA GLU A 342 -8.53 -15.93 -2.23
C GLU A 342 -8.51 -14.39 -2.19
N SER A 343 -7.38 -13.78 -1.81
CA SER A 343 -7.22 -12.31 -1.84
C SER A 343 -7.49 -11.71 -3.22
N MET A 344 -7.03 -12.36 -4.30
CA MET A 344 -7.28 -11.92 -5.67
C MET A 344 -8.74 -12.12 -6.11
N LEU A 345 -9.57 -12.79 -5.33
CA LEU A 345 -10.95 -13.07 -5.66
C LEU A 345 -11.87 -12.53 -4.56
N GLN A 346 -12.40 -13.40 -3.70
CA GLN A 346 -13.49 -13.10 -2.79
C GLN A 346 -13.07 -12.20 -1.64
N ALA A 347 -11.86 -12.38 -1.11
CA ALA A 347 -11.47 -11.72 0.13
C ALA A 347 -11.01 -10.26 -0.07
N GLY A 348 -10.49 -9.94 -1.25
CA GLY A 348 -9.83 -8.67 -1.51
C GLY A 348 -8.51 -8.52 -0.74
N ILE A 349 -7.95 -7.31 -0.75
CA ILE A 349 -6.63 -7.04 -0.19
C ILE A 349 -6.74 -6.27 1.12
N PRO A 350 -6.36 -6.85 2.27
CA PRO A 350 -6.13 -6.06 3.46
C PRO A 350 -4.91 -5.13 3.24
N PRO A 351 -5.00 -3.83 3.52
CA PRO A 351 -3.85 -2.97 3.63
C PRO A 351 -3.09 -3.35 4.90
N PRO A 352 -1.84 -2.89 5.01
CA PRO A 352 -1.12 -2.98 6.26
C PRO A 352 -1.90 -2.30 7.37
N VAL A 353 -1.89 -2.96 8.54
CA VAL A 353 -2.34 -2.33 9.77
C VAL A 353 -1.28 -1.26 10.10
N PRO A 354 -1.63 0.04 10.14
CA PRO A 354 -0.65 1.03 10.56
C PRO A 354 -0.16 0.67 11.97
N PRO A 355 1.11 0.96 12.32
CA PRO A 355 1.62 0.75 13.67
C PRO A 355 0.78 1.47 14.72
N GLY A 356 -0.22 0.79 15.27
CA GLY A 356 -0.96 1.30 16.39
C GLY A 356 -0.05 1.31 17.61
N ARG A 357 0.12 2.46 18.27
CA ARG A 357 0.60 2.48 19.66
C ARG A 357 -0.42 1.73 20.52
N LEU A 358 -0.20 0.43 20.73
CA LEU A 358 -0.79 -0.28 21.85
C LEU A 358 -0.34 0.45 23.12
N ARG A 359 -1.28 1.15 23.79
CA ARG A 359 -1.03 1.70 25.13
C ARG A 359 -0.57 0.53 26.01
N GLN A 360 0.69 0.57 26.44
CA GLN A 360 1.21 -0.36 27.44
C GLN A 360 0.33 -0.25 28.70
N GLY A 361 -0.42 -1.31 28.98
CA GLY A 361 -1.01 -1.53 30.30
C GLY A 361 0.10 -1.81 31.31
N GLY A 362 -0.10 -1.38 32.56
CA GLY A 362 0.89 -1.29 33.63
C GLY A 362 1.64 -2.59 34.01
N PRO A 363 2.65 -2.46 34.91
CA PRO A 363 3.76 -3.40 35.04
C PRO A 363 3.38 -4.68 35.79
N GLY A 364 3.68 -5.83 35.18
CA GLY A 364 3.86 -7.13 35.86
C GLY A 364 5.35 -7.49 35.93
N PRO A 365 5.79 -8.32 36.88
CA PRO A 365 7.19 -8.33 37.32
C PRO A 365 8.12 -9.15 36.41
N GLY A 366 9.20 -8.50 35.99
CA GLY A 366 10.57 -9.03 36.02
C GLY A 366 10.96 -10.10 35.01
N ILE A 367 11.55 -9.67 33.88
CA ILE A 367 12.71 -10.34 33.28
C ILE A 367 13.67 -9.24 32.81
N GLU A 368 14.83 -9.15 33.46
CA GLU A 368 15.95 -8.29 33.07
C GLU A 368 16.69 -8.87 31.86
N GLY A 369 17.04 -7.99 30.92
CA GLY A 369 18.20 -8.17 30.03
C GLY A 369 17.90 -8.60 28.60
N LEU A 370 17.64 -7.64 27.69
CA LEU A 370 18.02 -7.64 26.27
C LEU A 370 18.04 -6.17 25.76
N PRO A 371 18.96 -5.79 24.85
CA PRO A 371 19.13 -4.40 24.42
C PRO A 371 17.99 -3.97 23.47
N VAL A 372 17.53 -2.74 23.66
CA VAL A 372 16.45 -2.08 22.91
C VAL A 372 17.09 -1.12 21.90
N HIS A 373 16.95 -1.38 20.60
CA HIS A 373 17.27 -0.42 19.54
C HIS A 373 16.35 -0.61 18.31
N GLY A 374 15.70 0.49 17.88
CA GLY A 374 15.38 0.83 16.48
C GLY A 374 14.22 0.10 15.77
N PRO A 375 13.41 0.76 14.92
CA PRO A 375 12.10 0.26 14.54
C PRO A 375 12.17 -0.70 13.35
N ILE A 376 11.90 -1.97 13.62
CA ILE A 376 11.07 -2.78 12.74
C ILE A 376 9.84 -3.13 13.55
N LEU A 377 8.68 -2.89 12.96
CA LEU A 377 7.41 -3.42 13.42
C LEU A 377 7.49 -4.95 13.41
N HIS A 378 7.98 -5.51 14.50
CA HIS A 378 7.56 -6.84 14.91
C HIS A 378 6.05 -6.76 15.15
N VAL A 379 5.27 -7.26 14.19
CA VAL A 379 3.87 -7.60 14.40
C VAL A 379 3.87 -9.01 14.99
N PRO A 380 3.65 -9.21 16.31
CA PRO A 380 3.15 -10.49 16.75
C PRO A 380 1.74 -10.64 16.18
N VAL A 381 1.52 -11.71 15.42
CA VAL A 381 0.18 -12.21 15.11
C VAL A 381 -0.59 -12.29 16.43
N PRO A 382 -1.80 -11.71 16.57
CA PRO A 382 -2.60 -11.96 17.75
C PRO A 382 -2.95 -13.45 17.75
N GLN A 383 -2.37 -14.22 18.67
CA GLN A 383 -3.00 -15.46 19.10
C GLN A 383 -4.33 -15.07 19.75
N ALA A 384 -5.41 -15.07 18.96
CA ALA A 384 -6.75 -15.11 19.49
C ALA A 384 -6.91 -16.46 20.19
N VAL A 385 -6.61 -16.49 21.48
CA VAL A 385 -7.01 -17.59 22.37
C VAL A 385 -8.53 -17.54 22.48
N LEU A 386 -9.22 -18.26 21.58
CA LEU A 386 -10.60 -18.65 21.77
C LEU A 386 -10.65 -19.65 22.93
N HIS A 387 -10.83 -19.14 24.16
CA HIS A 387 -11.25 -19.96 25.29
C HIS A 387 -12.73 -20.36 25.10
N CYS A 388 -12.97 -21.42 24.34
CA CYS A 388 -14.22 -22.18 24.43
C CYS A 388 -14.08 -23.18 25.60
N GLY A 389 -14.59 -22.81 26.76
CA GLY A 389 -14.83 -23.76 27.86
C GLY A 389 -16.07 -24.64 27.58
N PRO A 390 -16.09 -25.91 28.05
CA PRO A 390 -17.14 -26.85 27.70
C PRO A 390 -18.38 -26.65 28.59
N ALA A 391 -19.56 -26.53 27.97
CA ALA A 391 -20.83 -26.70 28.67
C ALA A 391 -21.37 -28.11 28.37
N LEU A 392 -21.40 -28.90 29.45
CA LEU A 392 -21.92 -30.26 29.54
C LEU A 392 -23.40 -30.38 29.13
N GLU A 393 -23.71 -31.52 28.52
CA GLU A 393 -25.04 -32.10 28.39
C GLU A 393 -25.71 -32.35 29.76
N ALA A 394 -27.03 -32.15 29.85
CA ALA A 394 -28.00 -33.19 30.27
C ALA A 394 -29.42 -32.62 30.50
N GLY A 395 -30.44 -33.34 30.00
CA GLY A 395 -31.64 -33.60 30.81
C GLY A 395 -32.98 -33.04 30.36
N ARG A 396 -33.69 -33.84 29.56
CA ARG A 396 -35.16 -33.93 29.33
C ARG A 396 -36.10 -33.37 30.43
N ALA A 397 -37.24 -32.79 30.01
CA ALA A 397 -38.60 -33.22 30.40
C ALA A 397 -39.70 -32.48 29.61
N GLN A 398 -40.86 -33.12 29.51
CA GLN A 398 -41.97 -32.89 28.58
C GLN A 398 -43.10 -32.01 29.17
N GLY A 399 -43.73 -31.20 28.29
CA GLY A 399 -45.18 -30.90 28.22
C GLY A 399 -45.81 -29.89 29.20
N PRO A 400 -47.09 -29.49 29.02
CA PRO A 400 -47.91 -29.45 27.81
C PRO A 400 -48.50 -28.05 27.49
N VAL A 401 -49.09 -27.96 26.30
CA VAL A 401 -49.89 -26.87 25.72
C VAL A 401 -51.12 -26.51 26.57
N PRO A 402 -51.59 -25.24 26.53
CA PRO A 402 -52.99 -25.02 26.20
C PRO A 402 -53.21 -23.98 25.10
N THR A 403 -54.14 -24.36 24.22
CA THR A 403 -54.93 -23.60 23.26
C THR A 403 -55.76 -22.49 23.89
N GLU A 404 -56.05 -21.41 23.16
CA GLU A 404 -57.41 -20.89 22.83
C GLU A 404 -57.30 -19.52 22.13
N GLN A 405 -57.78 -19.42 20.87
CA GLN A 405 -58.99 -18.72 20.42
C GLN A 405 -58.83 -17.20 20.15
N GLY A 406 -59.12 -16.79 18.90
CA GLY A 406 -59.22 -15.38 18.45
C GLY A 406 -60.52 -14.69 18.94
N PRO A 407 -61.15 -13.73 18.23
CA PRO A 407 -60.82 -13.12 16.92
C PRO A 407 -60.98 -11.56 16.87
N HIS A 408 -60.90 -11.02 15.66
CA HIS A 408 -61.48 -9.76 15.13
C HIS A 408 -60.67 -8.45 15.11
N ARG A 409 -60.46 -8.02 13.84
CA ARG A 409 -60.32 -6.68 13.23
C ARG A 409 -61.25 -5.60 13.83
N PRO A 410 -61.02 -4.29 13.61
CA PRO A 410 -60.90 -3.61 12.29
C PRO A 410 -59.51 -3.59 11.66
#